data_AF-A0A358MH93-F1
#
_entry.id   AF-A0A358MH93-F1
#
_cell.length_a   1.000
_cell.length_b   1.000
_cell.length_c   1.000
_cell.angle_alpha   90.00
_cell.angle_beta   90.00
_cell.angle_gamma   90.00
#
_symmetry.space_group_name_H-M   'P 1'
#
loop_
_entity.id
_entity.type
_entity.pdbx_description
1 polymer ?
#
loop_
_entity_poly.entity_id
_entity_poly.type
_entity_poly.pdbx_seq_one_letter_code
_entity_poly.pdbx_strand_id
1 'polypeptide(L)'
;DIFEPMGTMTHALAVEIFHEQAEGLKEGGADVLWLETISAPEEYRAAAEAFALAGMDWCGTMSFDTAGRTMMGVTSAQMALMVEQLPNPPMAFGANCGTGASDLLRTVLGFAAQRSDRPLIAKGNAGIPKYHDGHIHYDGTPDLMADYAVLARDCGAKLIGGCCGTMPEHLQKMRQALENRPKSNRPTLEEITAALGPFSSASDGTGDDAPPKRERRGRRG
;
A
#
# COMPACT_ATOMS: atom_id res chain seq x y z
N ASP A 1 14.07 7.30 -12.15
CA ASP A 1 14.34 7.79 -10.79
C ASP A 1 14.42 9.32 -10.87
N ILE A 2 13.88 10.02 -9.88
CA ILE A 2 13.86 11.49 -9.83
C ILE A 2 14.92 12.06 -8.86
N PHE A 3 15.49 11.21 -7.99
CA PHE A 3 16.56 11.60 -7.08
C PHE A 3 17.93 11.58 -7.73
N GLU A 4 18.84 12.41 -7.23
CA GLU A 4 20.25 12.35 -7.60
C GLU A 4 20.87 10.97 -7.28
N PRO A 5 21.79 10.46 -8.13
CA PRO A 5 22.36 11.12 -9.31
C PRO A 5 21.55 10.95 -10.61
N MET A 6 20.44 10.21 -10.59
CA MET A 6 19.69 9.84 -11.80
C MET A 6 18.64 10.88 -12.22
N GLY A 7 18.20 11.72 -11.29
CA GLY A 7 17.38 12.91 -11.50
C GLY A 7 17.97 14.14 -10.82
N THR A 8 17.18 15.20 -10.67
CA THR A 8 17.64 16.50 -10.15
C THR A 8 17.18 16.80 -8.72
N MET A 9 16.40 15.92 -8.11
CA MET A 9 15.89 16.14 -6.76
C MET A 9 16.92 15.67 -5.73
N THR A 10 17.33 16.57 -4.85
CA THR A 10 18.18 16.23 -3.71
C THR A 10 17.31 15.75 -2.54
N HIS A 11 17.90 14.99 -1.61
CA HIS A 11 17.24 14.62 -0.36
C HIS A 11 16.77 15.86 0.42
N ALA A 12 17.64 16.86 0.56
CA ALA A 12 17.30 18.10 1.27
C ALA A 12 16.09 18.83 0.65
N LEU A 13 16.02 18.89 -0.68
CA LEU A 13 14.89 19.49 -1.37
C LEU A 13 13.59 18.69 -1.15
N ALA A 14 13.66 17.35 -1.18
CA ALA A 14 12.50 16.51 -0.89
C ALA A 14 12.02 16.70 0.56
N VAL A 15 12.94 16.81 1.53
CA VAL A 15 12.62 17.11 2.94
C VAL A 15 11.91 18.46 3.05
N GLU A 16 12.43 19.50 2.39
CA GLU A 16 11.82 20.83 2.37
C GLU A 16 10.37 20.79 1.85
N ILE A 17 10.14 20.10 0.73
CA ILE A 17 8.82 19.95 0.11
C ILE A 17 7.83 19.22 1.03
N PHE A 18 8.25 18.13 1.69
CA PHE A 18 7.38 17.43 2.63
C PHE A 18 7.15 18.22 3.91
N HIS A 19 8.14 18.99 4.37
CA HIS A 19 8.05 19.77 5.61
C HIS A 19 7.07 20.93 5.48
N GLU A 20 7.08 21.64 4.35
CA GLU A 20 6.10 22.70 4.07
C GLU A 20 4.65 22.17 4.13
N GLN A 21 4.41 21.01 3.51
CA GLN A 21 3.10 20.35 3.55
C GLN A 21 2.72 19.88 4.95
N ALA A 22 3.68 19.36 5.71
CA ALA A 22 3.47 18.90 7.08
C ALA A 22 3.06 20.05 8.00
N GLU A 23 3.75 21.19 7.94
CA GLU A 23 3.38 22.39 8.72
C GLU A 23 2.01 22.93 8.30
N GLY A 24 1.68 22.95 7.00
CA GLY A 24 0.33 23.35 6.56
C GLY A 24 -0.78 22.44 7.09
N LEU A 25 -0.57 21.12 7.10
CA LEU A 25 -1.52 20.15 7.67
C LEU A 25 -1.66 20.29 9.19
N LYS A 26 -0.54 20.54 9.87
CA LYS A 26 -0.48 20.80 11.31
C LYS A 26 -1.26 22.04 11.71
N GLU A 27 -1.05 23.16 11.02
CA GLU A 27 -1.79 24.41 11.22
C GLU A 27 -3.29 24.22 10.95
N GLY A 28 -3.63 23.37 9.97
CA GLY A 28 -5.00 22.94 9.69
C GLY A 28 -5.64 22.04 10.76
N GLY A 29 -4.88 21.61 11.78
CA GLY A 29 -5.37 20.81 12.89
C GLY A 29 -5.42 19.30 12.62
N ALA A 30 -4.60 18.78 11.70
CA ALA A 30 -4.48 17.34 11.49
C ALA A 30 -3.95 16.63 12.75
N ASP A 31 -4.57 15.50 13.11
CA ASP A 31 -4.13 14.69 14.26
C ASP A 31 -2.87 13.85 13.95
N VAL A 32 -2.69 13.47 12.69
CA VAL A 32 -1.62 12.59 12.21
C VAL A 32 -1.30 12.90 10.76
N LEU A 33 -0.03 12.79 10.38
CA LEU A 33 0.40 12.89 8.98
C LEU A 33 0.30 11.52 8.29
N TRP A 34 -0.28 11.48 7.10
CA TRP A 34 -0.53 10.23 6.38
C TRP A 34 0.18 10.22 5.02
N LEU A 35 1.35 9.57 4.99
CA LEU A 35 2.15 9.43 3.78
C LEU A 35 1.64 8.25 2.94
N GLU A 36 1.14 8.54 1.75
CA GLU A 36 0.45 7.54 0.93
C GLU A 36 1.02 7.41 -0.49
N THR A 37 1.01 6.19 -1.04
CA THR A 37 1.40 5.87 -2.42
C THR A 37 2.86 6.19 -2.77
N ILE A 38 3.77 6.08 -1.81
CA ILE A 38 5.21 6.25 -2.09
C ILE A 38 5.76 5.02 -2.82
N SER A 39 6.66 5.25 -3.78
CA SER A 39 7.28 4.16 -4.56
C SER A 39 8.78 3.99 -4.26
N ALA A 40 9.44 5.05 -3.79
CA ALA A 40 10.89 5.10 -3.58
C ALA A 40 11.26 5.18 -2.08
N PRO A 41 12.26 4.41 -1.61
CA PRO A 41 12.81 4.54 -0.26
C PRO A 41 13.28 5.95 0.09
N GLU A 42 13.86 6.65 -0.87
CA GLU A 42 14.45 7.98 -0.73
C GLU A 42 13.36 9.00 -0.38
N GLU A 43 12.22 8.97 -1.09
CA GLU A 43 11.04 9.80 -0.78
C GLU A 43 10.49 9.49 0.61
N TYR A 44 10.39 8.20 0.97
CA TYR A 44 9.85 7.77 2.25
C TYR A 44 10.74 8.26 3.42
N ARG A 45 12.07 8.23 3.24
CA ARG A 45 13.04 8.75 4.23
C ARG A 45 13.00 10.27 4.32
N ALA A 46 12.88 10.97 3.20
CA ALA A 46 12.76 12.43 3.18
C ALA A 46 11.46 12.89 3.88
N ALA A 47 10.34 12.21 3.62
CA ALA A 47 9.07 12.48 4.30
C ALA A 47 9.16 12.20 5.81
N ALA A 48 9.81 11.09 6.20
CA ALA A 48 10.06 10.80 7.62
C ALA A 48 10.82 11.96 8.29
N GLU A 49 11.96 12.39 7.73
CA GLU A 49 12.73 13.50 8.29
C GLU A 49 11.92 14.79 8.38
N ALA A 50 11.16 15.13 7.34
CA ALA A 50 10.25 16.28 7.32
C ALA A 50 9.20 16.23 8.45
N PHE A 51 8.60 15.07 8.70
CA PHE A 51 7.60 14.92 9.76
C PHE A 51 8.20 14.99 11.17
N ALA A 52 9.45 14.55 11.34
CA ALA A 52 10.19 14.79 12.57
C ALA A 52 10.45 16.28 12.81
N LEU A 53 10.82 17.04 11.77
CA LEU A 53 10.99 18.50 11.87
C LEU A 53 9.68 19.18 12.25
N ALA A 54 8.56 18.74 11.67
CA ALA A 54 7.24 19.25 12.02
C ALA A 54 6.77 18.82 13.43
N GLY A 55 7.42 17.84 14.05
CA GLY A 55 7.09 17.32 15.37
C GLY A 55 5.73 16.62 15.42
N MET A 56 5.33 15.95 14.32
CA MET A 56 4.05 15.24 14.22
C MET A 56 4.21 13.73 14.09
N ASP A 57 3.31 13.01 14.73
CA ASP A 57 3.15 11.58 14.52
C ASP A 57 2.66 11.30 13.10
N TRP A 58 3.06 10.15 12.54
CA TRP A 58 2.76 9.83 11.15
C TRP A 58 2.57 8.33 10.89
N CYS A 59 1.87 8.05 9.79
CA CYS A 59 1.68 6.73 9.21
C CYS A 59 2.18 6.74 7.76
N GLY A 60 2.67 5.59 7.25
CA GLY A 60 3.24 5.57 5.90
C GLY A 60 2.98 4.29 5.11
N THR A 61 2.47 4.43 3.90
CA THR A 61 2.23 3.32 2.96
C THR A 61 3.00 3.48 1.66
N MET A 62 3.47 2.35 1.12
CA MET A 62 4.02 2.29 -0.24
C MET A 62 3.07 1.54 -1.18
N SER A 63 3.13 1.86 -2.47
CA SER A 63 2.35 1.16 -3.50
C SER A 63 3.16 0.03 -4.12
N PHE A 64 2.58 -1.17 -4.13
CA PHE A 64 3.18 -2.39 -4.69
C PHE A 64 2.47 -2.78 -5.99
N ASP A 65 3.25 -3.18 -6.99
CA ASP A 65 2.76 -3.59 -8.29
C ASP A 65 2.54 -5.11 -8.38
N THR A 66 2.26 -5.57 -9.60
CA THR A 66 1.95 -6.96 -9.90
C THR A 66 3.04 -7.95 -9.48
N ALA A 67 4.30 -7.51 -9.37
CA ALA A 67 5.44 -8.36 -9.01
C ALA A 67 5.71 -8.41 -7.49
N GLY A 68 4.78 -7.93 -6.66
CA GLY A 68 4.96 -7.91 -5.20
C GLY A 68 6.02 -6.92 -4.72
N ARG A 69 6.42 -5.97 -5.57
CA ARG A 69 7.44 -4.95 -5.32
C ARG A 69 6.91 -3.57 -5.66
N THR A 70 7.49 -2.52 -5.09
CA THR A 70 7.18 -1.14 -5.51
C THR A 70 7.70 -0.88 -6.93
N MET A 71 7.33 0.25 -7.54
CA MET A 71 7.88 0.66 -8.85
C MET A 71 9.42 0.73 -8.85
N MET A 72 10.03 1.00 -7.70
CA MET A 72 11.48 1.05 -7.51
C MET A 72 12.09 -0.29 -7.08
N GLY A 73 11.31 -1.38 -7.13
CA GLY A 73 11.79 -2.74 -6.88
C GLY A 73 11.86 -3.14 -5.41
N VAL A 74 11.29 -2.36 -4.49
CA VAL A 74 11.32 -2.62 -3.05
C VAL A 74 10.32 -3.71 -2.68
N THR A 75 10.77 -4.78 -2.02
CA THR A 75 9.88 -5.83 -1.49
C THR A 75 9.23 -5.42 -0.18
N SER A 76 8.16 -6.10 0.22
CA SER A 76 7.52 -5.90 1.53
C SER A 76 8.49 -6.11 2.70
N ALA A 77 9.37 -7.10 2.61
CA ALA A 77 10.41 -7.36 3.61
C ALA A 77 11.44 -6.21 3.69
N GLN A 78 11.89 -5.69 2.54
CA GLN A 78 12.82 -4.56 2.48
C GLN A 78 12.21 -3.28 3.06
N MET A 79 10.94 -3.00 2.75
CA MET A 79 10.23 -1.85 3.32
C MET A 79 10.07 -2.00 4.84
N ALA A 80 9.66 -3.17 5.33
CA ALA A 80 9.53 -3.40 6.77
C ALA A 80 10.86 -3.19 7.51
N LEU A 81 11.97 -3.73 6.97
CA LEU A 81 13.30 -3.49 7.54
C LEU A 81 13.70 -2.00 7.50
N MET A 82 13.42 -1.33 6.39
CA MET A 82 13.67 0.12 6.25
C MET A 82 12.94 0.92 7.32
N VAL A 83 11.66 0.63 7.54
CA VAL A 83 10.80 1.30 8.53
C VAL A 83 11.39 1.18 9.93
N GLU A 84 11.89 0.01 10.32
CA GLU A 84 12.53 -0.22 11.63
C GLU A 84 13.86 0.54 11.80
N GLN A 85 14.50 0.95 10.71
CA GLN A 85 15.78 1.67 10.72
C GLN A 85 15.63 3.19 10.67
N LEU A 86 14.41 3.71 10.53
CA LEU A 86 14.18 5.16 10.53
C LEU A 86 14.44 5.73 11.94
N PRO A 87 15.08 6.91 12.07
CA PRO A 87 15.24 7.59 13.36
C PRO A 87 13.90 7.93 14.03
N ASN A 88 12.88 8.21 13.22
CA ASN A 88 11.52 8.54 13.64
C ASN A 88 10.49 7.65 12.90
N PRO A 89 10.43 6.35 13.23
CA PRO A 89 9.62 5.40 12.50
C PRO A 89 8.12 5.72 12.62
N PRO A 90 7.31 5.43 11.60
CA PRO A 90 5.87 5.69 11.63
C PRO A 90 5.18 4.84 12.71
N MET A 91 4.04 5.35 13.21
CA MET A 91 3.16 4.61 14.13
C MET A 91 2.55 3.37 13.49
N ALA A 92 2.32 3.41 12.18
CA ALA A 92 1.81 2.30 11.38
C ALA A 92 2.32 2.39 9.95
N PHE A 93 2.53 1.25 9.31
CA PHE A 93 2.98 1.19 7.93
C PHE A 93 2.27 0.10 7.15
N GLY A 94 2.32 0.16 5.83
CA GLY A 94 1.80 -0.93 5.02
C GLY A 94 1.68 -0.60 3.55
N ALA A 95 0.63 -1.10 2.93
CA ALA A 95 0.39 -0.95 1.51
C ALA A 95 -0.96 -0.30 1.22
N ASN A 96 -0.98 0.52 0.19
CA ASN A 96 -2.17 1.05 -0.43
C ASN A 96 -2.08 0.94 -1.96
N CYS A 97 -3.22 1.11 -2.64
CA CYS A 97 -3.29 1.09 -4.10
C CYS A 97 -2.78 -0.25 -4.69
N GLY A 98 -2.02 -0.18 -5.79
CA GLY A 98 -1.52 -1.35 -6.51
C GLY A 98 -2.49 -1.86 -7.59
N THR A 99 -2.44 -3.17 -7.86
CA THR A 99 -3.23 -3.78 -8.95
C THR A 99 -4.64 -4.20 -8.52
N GLY A 100 -4.77 -4.82 -7.35
CA GLY A 100 -6.05 -5.29 -6.83
C GLY A 100 -5.96 -5.75 -5.38
N ALA A 101 -7.12 -6.06 -4.79
CA ALA A 101 -7.23 -6.46 -3.39
C ALA A 101 -6.44 -7.74 -3.05
N SER A 102 -6.43 -8.74 -3.93
CA SER A 102 -5.65 -9.98 -3.76
C SER A 102 -4.15 -9.71 -3.65
N ASP A 103 -3.57 -8.98 -4.60
CA ASP A 103 -2.15 -8.62 -4.60
C ASP A 103 -1.75 -7.81 -3.36
N LEU A 104 -2.60 -6.89 -2.92
CA LEU A 104 -2.35 -6.14 -1.69
C LEU A 104 -2.27 -7.06 -0.46
N LEU A 105 -3.16 -8.05 -0.36
CA LEU A 105 -3.12 -9.01 0.75
C LEU A 105 -1.86 -9.86 0.75
N ARG A 106 -1.34 -10.23 -0.42
CA ARG A 106 -0.03 -10.90 -0.54
C ARG A 106 1.09 -10.04 0.02
N THR A 107 1.10 -8.74 -0.28
CA THR A 107 2.06 -7.78 0.31
C THR A 107 1.91 -7.69 1.83
N VAL A 108 0.67 -7.63 2.34
CA VAL A 108 0.39 -7.58 3.79
C VAL A 108 0.88 -8.84 4.51
N LEU A 109 0.71 -10.03 3.91
CA LEU A 109 1.30 -11.27 4.42
C LEU A 109 2.82 -11.19 4.51
N GLY A 110 3.47 -10.59 3.50
CA GLY A 110 4.91 -10.35 3.50
C GLY A 110 5.37 -9.43 4.65
N PHE A 111 4.61 -8.39 4.97
CA PHE A 111 4.88 -7.56 6.16
C PHE A 111 4.68 -8.33 7.46
N ALA A 112 3.57 -9.05 7.59
CA ALA A 112 3.27 -9.85 8.78
C ALA A 112 4.30 -10.96 9.04
N ALA A 113 4.97 -11.46 7.99
CA ALA A 113 6.06 -12.42 8.11
C ALA A 113 7.31 -11.84 8.79
N GLN A 114 7.51 -10.52 8.74
CA GLN A 114 8.64 -9.85 9.39
C GLN A 114 8.48 -9.69 10.91
N ARG A 115 7.28 -9.97 11.45
CA ARG A 115 7.00 -9.93 12.89
C ARG A 115 7.33 -8.58 13.57
N SER A 116 7.16 -7.47 12.86
CA SER A 116 7.16 -6.15 13.48
C SER A 116 5.94 -6.01 14.40
N ASP A 117 6.12 -5.37 15.55
CA ASP A 117 5.03 -5.06 16.48
C ASP A 117 4.17 -3.88 16.00
N ARG A 118 4.61 -3.16 14.95
CA ARG A 118 3.89 -2.01 14.40
C ARG A 118 2.58 -2.43 13.71
N PRO A 119 1.47 -1.70 13.94
CA PRO A 119 0.24 -1.87 13.19
C PRO A 119 0.45 -1.84 11.67
N LEU A 120 -0.14 -2.82 10.98
CA LEU A 120 -0.12 -2.89 9.53
C LEU A 120 -1.34 -2.18 8.91
N ILE A 121 -1.09 -1.45 7.82
CA ILE A 121 -2.08 -0.74 7.01
C ILE A 121 -2.38 -1.55 5.73
N ALA A 122 -3.65 -1.73 5.42
CA ALA A 122 -4.12 -2.34 4.18
C ALA A 122 -5.19 -1.46 3.51
N LYS A 123 -4.87 -0.86 2.36
CA LYS A 123 -5.78 0.00 1.59
C LYS A 123 -5.86 -0.39 0.10
N GLY A 124 -6.56 -1.48 -0.20
CA GLY A 124 -6.72 -2.03 -1.55
C GLY A 124 -7.62 -1.17 -2.45
N ASN A 125 -7.39 -1.23 -3.77
CA ASN A 125 -8.33 -0.71 -4.75
C ASN A 125 -9.62 -1.55 -4.78
N ALA A 126 -10.75 -0.92 -5.12
CA ALA A 126 -12.03 -1.61 -5.28
C ALA A 126 -12.08 -2.41 -6.58
N GLY A 127 -11.32 -3.51 -6.65
CA GLY A 127 -11.16 -4.31 -7.87
C GLY A 127 -10.03 -3.81 -8.78
N ILE A 128 -9.99 -4.35 -9.99
CA ILE A 128 -8.88 -4.11 -10.94
C ILE A 128 -9.30 -2.97 -11.88
N PRO A 129 -8.45 -1.96 -12.10
CA PRO A 129 -8.77 -0.89 -13.04
C PRO A 129 -8.95 -1.44 -14.46
N LYS A 130 -10.14 -1.24 -15.03
CA LYS A 130 -10.51 -1.59 -16.40
C LYS A 130 -10.74 -0.32 -17.20
N TYR A 131 -10.14 -0.24 -18.38
CA TYR A 131 -10.40 0.86 -19.29
C TYR A 131 -11.69 0.58 -20.06
N HIS A 132 -12.69 1.44 -19.90
CA HIS A 132 -13.97 1.35 -20.59
C HIS A 132 -14.35 2.75 -21.07
N ASP A 133 -14.59 2.91 -22.38
CA ASP A 133 -15.04 4.17 -23.01
C ASP A 133 -14.27 5.44 -22.61
N GLY A 134 -12.95 5.37 -22.50
CA GLY A 134 -12.12 6.54 -22.16
C GLY A 134 -11.86 6.74 -20.67
N HIS A 135 -12.55 5.99 -19.81
CA HIS A 135 -12.49 6.12 -18.36
C HIS A 135 -11.97 4.83 -17.69
N ILE A 136 -11.33 4.98 -16.53
CA ILE A 136 -10.93 3.86 -15.69
C ILE A 136 -12.10 3.51 -14.78
N HIS A 137 -12.62 2.29 -14.92
CA HIS A 137 -13.66 1.72 -14.09
C HIS A 137 -13.06 0.65 -13.17
N TYR A 138 -13.52 0.66 -11.93
CA TYR A 138 -13.17 -0.31 -10.90
C TYR A 138 -14.37 -1.25 -10.73
N ASP A 139 -14.13 -2.56 -10.76
CA ASP A 139 -15.17 -3.59 -10.80
C ASP A 139 -15.40 -4.29 -9.46
N GLY A 140 -14.71 -3.87 -8.40
CA GLY A 140 -14.89 -4.40 -7.06
C GLY A 140 -16.21 -3.92 -6.48
N THR A 141 -17.06 -4.86 -6.10
CA THR A 141 -18.34 -4.56 -5.47
C THR A 141 -18.18 -4.27 -3.98
N PRO A 142 -19.18 -3.64 -3.32
CA PRO A 142 -19.19 -3.48 -1.87
C PRO A 142 -19.04 -4.81 -1.10
N ASP A 143 -19.63 -5.91 -1.59
CA ASP A 143 -19.50 -7.22 -0.97
C ASP A 143 -18.09 -7.82 -1.14
N LEU A 144 -17.46 -7.66 -2.31
CA LEU A 144 -16.06 -8.05 -2.53
C LEU A 144 -15.13 -7.31 -1.57
N MET A 145 -15.35 -6.00 -1.39
CA MET A 145 -14.55 -5.20 -0.46
C MET A 145 -14.79 -5.60 1.00
N ALA A 146 -15.99 -6.10 1.33
CA ALA A 146 -16.28 -6.67 2.64
C ALA A 146 -15.45 -7.93 2.92
N ASP A 147 -15.34 -8.83 1.93
CA ASP A 147 -14.50 -10.03 2.01
C ASP A 147 -13.02 -9.66 2.12
N TYR A 148 -12.57 -8.69 1.32
CA TYR A 148 -11.22 -8.13 1.41
C TYR A 148 -10.90 -7.61 2.81
N ALA A 149 -11.80 -6.85 3.44
CA ALA A 149 -11.54 -6.26 4.75
C ALA A 149 -11.32 -7.33 5.83
N VAL A 150 -12.12 -8.39 5.79
CA VAL A 150 -12.02 -9.53 6.71
C VAL A 150 -10.70 -10.27 6.51
N LEU A 151 -10.33 -10.54 5.26
CA LEU A 151 -9.06 -11.17 4.94
C LEU A 151 -7.87 -10.28 5.31
N ALA A 152 -7.95 -8.96 5.11
CA ALA A 152 -6.90 -8.02 5.54
C ALA A 152 -6.64 -8.09 7.04
N ARG A 153 -7.71 -8.10 7.85
CA ARG A 153 -7.63 -8.30 9.30
C ARG A 153 -6.96 -9.63 9.66
N ASP A 154 -7.34 -10.70 8.97
CA ASP A 154 -6.85 -12.04 9.24
C ASP A 154 -5.39 -12.24 8.76
N CYS A 155 -4.95 -11.49 7.75
CA CYS A 155 -3.53 -11.37 7.37
C CYS A 155 -2.69 -10.63 8.44
N GLY A 156 -3.32 -9.80 9.27
CA GLY A 156 -2.68 -9.07 10.37
C GLY A 156 -2.81 -7.55 10.32
N ALA A 157 -3.54 -6.99 9.34
CA ALA A 157 -3.79 -5.55 9.29
C ALA A 157 -4.64 -5.08 10.46
N LYS A 158 -4.30 -3.90 11.00
CA LYS A 158 -5.07 -3.22 12.05
C LYS A 158 -5.78 -1.96 11.52
N LEU A 159 -5.20 -1.33 10.51
CA LEU A 159 -5.78 -0.18 9.81
C LEU A 159 -6.21 -0.64 8.42
N ILE A 160 -7.52 -0.71 8.19
CA ILE A 160 -8.10 -1.31 6.99
C ILE A 160 -9.02 -0.28 6.33
N GLY A 161 -8.79 -0.01 5.06
CA GLY A 161 -9.59 0.91 4.27
C GLY A 161 -9.53 0.57 2.77
N GLY A 162 -9.99 1.50 1.95
CA GLY A 162 -9.92 1.39 0.49
C GLY A 162 -9.15 2.54 -0.17
N CYS A 163 -8.62 2.28 -1.35
CA CYS A 163 -7.93 3.26 -2.20
C CYS A 163 -8.80 3.58 -3.42
N CYS A 164 -8.25 3.51 -4.63
CA CYS A 164 -8.95 3.92 -5.84
C CYS A 164 -10.20 3.06 -6.09
N GLY A 165 -11.28 3.69 -6.55
CA GLY A 165 -12.58 3.04 -6.79
C GLY A 165 -13.43 2.81 -5.54
N THR A 166 -12.90 2.98 -4.34
CA THR A 166 -13.67 2.77 -3.10
C THR A 166 -14.65 3.92 -2.89
N MET A 167 -15.91 3.58 -2.62
CA MET A 167 -17.00 4.53 -2.35
C MET A 167 -17.57 4.31 -0.93
N PRO A 168 -18.38 5.24 -0.37
CA PRO A 168 -18.95 5.10 0.98
C PRO A 168 -19.71 3.79 1.22
N GLU A 169 -20.43 3.26 0.23
CA GLU A 169 -21.11 1.97 0.30
C GLU A 169 -20.16 0.78 0.53
N HIS A 170 -18.93 0.83 -0.02
CA HIS A 170 -17.91 -0.16 0.24
C HIS A 170 -17.47 -0.10 1.69
N LEU A 171 -17.20 1.11 2.21
CA LEU A 171 -16.77 1.30 3.60
C LEU A 171 -17.84 0.82 4.60
N GLN A 172 -19.12 1.06 4.30
CA GLN A 172 -20.23 0.55 5.11
C GLN A 172 -20.23 -0.98 5.17
N LYS A 173 -20.07 -1.66 4.02
CA LYS A 173 -20.02 -3.12 3.94
C LYS A 173 -18.77 -3.70 4.59
N MET A 174 -17.61 -3.07 4.39
CA MET A 174 -16.34 -3.42 5.06
C MET A 174 -16.49 -3.36 6.57
N ARG A 175 -17.03 -2.25 7.10
CA ARG A 175 -17.29 -2.09 8.52
C ARG A 175 -18.23 -3.17 9.05
N GLN A 176 -19.36 -3.37 8.38
CA GLN A 176 -20.34 -4.38 8.78
C GLN A 176 -19.71 -5.79 8.84
N ALA A 177 -18.89 -6.15 7.86
CA ALA A 177 -18.21 -7.45 7.84
C ALA A 177 -17.17 -7.57 8.96
N LEU A 178 -16.37 -6.53 9.22
CA LEU A 178 -15.38 -6.50 10.28
C LEU A 178 -15.99 -6.63 11.68
N GLU A 179 -17.16 -6.00 11.91
CA GLU A 179 -17.88 -6.03 13.19
C GLU A 179 -18.61 -7.37 13.42
N ASN A 180 -19.15 -7.99 12.36
CA ASN A 180 -20.06 -9.14 12.50
C ASN A 180 -19.42 -10.51 12.21
N ARG A 181 -18.28 -10.56 11.50
CA ARG A 181 -17.63 -11.84 11.16
C ARG A 181 -16.49 -12.14 12.12
N PRO A 182 -16.41 -13.35 12.71
CA PRO A 182 -15.37 -13.69 13.68
C PRO A 182 -13.97 -13.65 13.04
N LYS A 183 -12.94 -13.45 13.87
CA LYS A 183 -11.55 -13.55 13.44
C LYS A 183 -11.19 -14.99 13.05
N SER A 184 -10.55 -15.17 11.91
CA SER A 184 -10.06 -16.47 11.46
C SER A 184 -8.54 -16.58 11.59
N ASN A 185 -8.02 -17.76 11.24
CA ASN A 185 -6.59 -17.97 11.04
C ASN A 185 -6.11 -17.15 9.83
N ARG A 186 -4.79 -16.93 9.77
CA ARG A 186 -4.15 -16.30 8.62
C ARG A 186 -4.47 -17.09 7.34
N PRO A 187 -5.00 -16.45 6.27
CA PRO A 187 -5.41 -17.16 5.07
C PRO A 187 -4.22 -17.61 4.22
N THR A 188 -4.41 -18.65 3.41
CA THR A 188 -3.48 -19.05 2.36
C THR A 188 -3.66 -18.21 1.09
N LEU A 189 -2.70 -18.29 0.16
CA LEU A 189 -2.81 -17.61 -1.13
C LEU A 189 -3.96 -18.16 -1.98
N GLU A 190 -4.27 -19.46 -1.85
CA GLU A 190 -5.40 -20.11 -2.51
C GLU A 190 -6.74 -19.60 -1.97
N GLU A 191 -6.86 -19.41 -0.66
CA GLU A 191 -8.06 -18.85 -0.03
C GLU A 191 -8.29 -17.40 -0.45
N ILE A 192 -7.23 -16.59 -0.51
CA ILE A 192 -7.28 -15.22 -1.04
C ILE A 192 -7.75 -15.23 -2.50
N THR A 193 -7.21 -16.13 -3.32
CA THR A 193 -7.57 -16.25 -4.73
C THR A 193 -9.03 -16.66 -4.91
N ALA A 194 -9.51 -17.62 -4.11
CA ALA A 194 -10.88 -18.09 -4.16
C ALA A 194 -11.89 -16.99 -3.80
N ALA A 195 -11.54 -16.10 -2.84
CA ALA A 195 -12.41 -15.04 -2.39
C ALA A 195 -12.34 -13.76 -3.27
N LEU A 196 -11.15 -13.35 -3.68
CA LEU A 196 -10.91 -12.03 -4.29
C LEU A 196 -10.52 -12.08 -5.76
N GLY A 197 -10.37 -13.28 -6.33
CA GLY A 197 -9.86 -13.48 -7.68
C GLY A 197 -8.33 -13.63 -7.75
N PRO A 198 -7.80 -13.93 -8.95
CA PRO A 198 -6.39 -14.28 -9.13
C PRO A 198 -5.45 -13.11 -8.79
N PHE A 199 -4.21 -13.46 -8.40
CA PHE A 199 -3.11 -12.51 -8.36
C PHE A 199 -2.72 -12.08 -9.77
N SER A 200 -2.19 -10.87 -9.89
CA SER A 200 -1.69 -10.37 -11.17
C SER A 200 -0.36 -10.99 -11.61
N SER A 201 0.37 -11.65 -10.70
CA SER A 201 1.53 -12.49 -11.06
C SER A 201 1.71 -13.69 -10.14
N ALA A 202 2.44 -14.70 -10.63
CA ALA A 202 2.76 -15.91 -9.87
C ALA A 202 3.86 -15.72 -8.81
N SER A 203 4.65 -14.64 -8.88
CA SER A 203 5.78 -14.37 -7.97
C SER A 203 5.45 -13.21 -7.03
N ASP A 204 5.82 -13.33 -5.76
CA ASP A 204 5.76 -12.24 -4.77
C ASP A 204 6.99 -11.32 -4.85
N GLY A 205 7.86 -11.55 -5.83
CA GLY A 205 9.08 -10.80 -6.04
C GLY A 205 10.20 -11.18 -5.07
N THR A 206 10.07 -12.16 -4.19
CA THR A 206 11.12 -12.52 -3.21
C THR A 206 12.10 -13.60 -3.68
N GLY A 207 11.89 -14.20 -4.86
CA GLY A 207 12.79 -15.18 -5.47
C GLY A 207 13.93 -14.57 -6.30
N ASP A 208 14.96 -15.38 -6.59
CA ASP A 208 16.10 -15.06 -7.48
C ASP A 208 15.70 -14.99 -8.97
N ASP A 209 14.45 -15.33 -9.30
CA ASP A 209 13.96 -15.29 -10.66
C ASP A 209 13.87 -13.86 -11.16
N ALA A 210 14.36 -13.64 -12.39
CA ALA A 210 14.31 -12.35 -13.06
C ALA A 210 12.85 -11.82 -13.08
N PRO A 211 12.63 -10.50 -12.91
CA PRO A 211 11.30 -9.92 -12.92
C PRO A 211 10.55 -10.35 -14.20
N PRO A 212 9.27 -10.74 -14.11
CA PRO A 212 8.52 -11.16 -15.28
C PRO A 212 8.55 -10.05 -16.34
N LYS A 213 8.92 -10.40 -17.58
CA LYS A 213 8.92 -9.44 -18.69
C LYS A 213 7.53 -8.84 -18.81
N ARG A 214 7.41 -7.51 -18.62
CA ARG A 214 6.21 -6.76 -18.98
C ARG A 214 5.95 -6.97 -20.47
N GLU A 215 4.99 -7.83 -20.82
CA GLU A 215 4.47 -7.90 -22.17
C GLU A 215 3.73 -6.58 -22.45
N ARG A 216 4.35 -5.71 -23.24
CA ARG A 216 3.63 -4.61 -23.88
C ARG A 216 2.57 -5.22 -24.80
N ARG A 217 1.32 -5.30 -24.34
CA ARG A 217 0.18 -5.54 -25.23
C ARG A 217 0.22 -4.46 -26.31
N GLY A 218 0.57 -4.89 -27.53
CA GLY A 218 0.83 -4.02 -28.66
C GLY A 218 -0.36 -3.10 -28.96
N ARG A 219 -0.03 -1.88 -29.37
CA ARG A 219 -0.90 -1.04 -30.20
C ARG A 219 -1.55 -1.91 -31.28
N ARG A 220 -2.85 -2.15 -31.19
CA ARG A 220 -3.65 -2.47 -32.37
C ARG A 220 -4.08 -1.13 -32.96
N GLY A 221 -3.70 -0.94 -34.23
CA GLY A 221 -4.08 0.22 -35.03
C GLY A 221 -5.54 0.18 -35.45
#